data_AF-A0A1E5HGK1-F1
#
_entry.id   AF-A0A1E5HGK1-F1
#
_cell.length_a   1.000
_cell.length_b   1.000
_cell.length_c   1.000
_cell.angle_alpha   90.00
_cell.angle_beta   90.00
_cell.angle_gamma   90.00
#
_symmetry.space_group_name_H-M   'P 1'
#
loop_
_entity.id
_entity.type
_entity.pdbx_description
1 polymer ?
#
loop_
_entity_poly.entity_id
_entity_poly.type
_entity_poly.pdbx_seq_one_letter_code
_entity_poly.pdbx_strand_id
1 'polypeptide(L)'
;MFKYNDVLEKKVKETNQLSKETDIISKYKNGEFRIVTEQARYPLANLANIFAEHILQPNYQRRRVWDLKRKSKLIESFIINVPIPSIFLYEIEFSKYEVMDGQQRVSTLLQFFADEFALEGLEIWHELNGKKYSELPMEIQKGINRRYISATILLKETAESESSEMTMKQFVFERLNTGGMQLDPQEIRNALYPGKFNELLIELSKDKLFRKLWGFENAVSERMEDCELVLRFFAYKSATAHKISKGIKALLDTYMKKSITFKENDVEVLRSLFTKTVFLAYQIFGENAFKSEAKSKKSEKMIYDTVMLYMASIIEDLEEQEIDVNEVKFNNLSKKKYAAINSNKELFNGKYTAIKNVSERVDFFEHELKGSIIYDR
;
A
#
# COMPACT_ATOMS: atom_id res chain seq x y z
N MET A 1 -9.82 25.04 9.79
CA MET A 1 -9.06 23.93 10.41
C MET A 1 -9.50 22.64 9.73
N PHE A 2 -8.56 21.79 9.32
CA PHE A 2 -8.88 20.53 8.65
C PHE A 2 -9.62 19.59 9.62
N LYS A 3 -10.79 19.09 9.22
CA LYS A 3 -11.61 18.19 10.05
C LYS A 3 -11.38 16.75 9.60
N TYR A 4 -10.38 16.10 10.18
CA TYR A 4 -10.02 14.71 9.82
C TYR A 4 -11.15 13.71 10.10
N ASN A 5 -12.06 14.01 11.04
CA ASN A 5 -13.26 13.21 11.29
C ASN A 5 -14.24 13.24 10.11
N ASP A 6 -14.26 14.31 9.31
CA ASP A 6 -15.28 14.54 8.27
C ASP A 6 -14.85 14.08 6.87
N VAL A 7 -13.66 13.47 6.74
CA VAL A 7 -13.15 13.04 5.43
C VAL A 7 -14.15 12.14 4.72
N LEU A 8 -14.76 11.16 5.39
CA LEU A 8 -15.72 10.23 4.80
C LEU A 8 -17.17 10.71 4.85
N GLU A 9 -17.44 11.95 5.27
CA GLU A 9 -18.79 12.53 5.31
C GLU A 9 -19.48 12.37 3.94
N LYS A 10 -20.75 11.95 3.96
CA LYS A 10 -21.50 11.63 2.75
C LYS A 10 -21.83 12.90 1.96
N LYS A 11 -21.31 13.04 0.75
CA LYS A 11 -21.98 13.82 -0.30
C LYS A 11 -22.53 12.89 -1.38
N VAL A 12 -23.86 12.93 -1.46
CA VAL A 12 -24.82 12.47 -2.50
C VAL A 12 -24.74 11.00 -2.96
N LYS A 13 -25.94 10.40 -3.04
CA LYS A 13 -26.25 9.07 -3.56
C LYS A 13 -25.85 8.99 -5.04
N GLU A 14 -24.94 8.08 -5.39
CA GLU A 14 -24.92 7.52 -6.73
C GLU A 14 -26.10 6.55 -6.83
N THR A 15 -27.09 6.96 -7.62
CA THR A 15 -28.24 6.12 -7.94
C THR A 15 -27.82 5.24 -9.11
N ASN A 16 -27.54 3.96 -8.87
CA ASN A 16 -27.37 3.00 -9.96
C ASN A 16 -28.74 2.75 -10.60
N GLN A 17 -29.08 3.53 -11.64
CA GLN A 17 -30.14 3.17 -12.58
C GLN A 17 -29.64 2.04 -13.48
N LEU A 18 -30.50 1.04 -13.74
CA LEU A 18 -30.24 0.07 -14.80
C LEU A 18 -30.19 0.80 -16.14
N SER A 19 -29.05 0.76 -16.81
CA SER A 19 -28.84 1.33 -18.15
C SER A 19 -29.69 0.59 -19.19
N LYS A 20 -30.40 1.33 -20.05
CA LYS A 20 -31.13 0.73 -21.18
C LYS A 20 -30.13 0.21 -22.22
N GLU A 21 -30.53 -0.75 -23.04
CA GLU A 21 -29.67 -1.32 -24.10
C GLU A 21 -29.10 -0.24 -25.03
N THR A 22 -29.88 0.81 -25.30
CA THR A 22 -29.47 1.97 -26.08
C THR A 22 -28.31 2.74 -25.43
N ASP A 23 -28.30 2.85 -24.10
CA ASP A 23 -27.24 3.50 -23.34
C ASP A 23 -25.95 2.66 -23.37
N ILE A 24 -26.10 1.33 -23.29
CA ILE A 24 -24.96 0.39 -23.38
C ILE A 24 -24.28 0.47 -24.75
N ILE A 25 -25.07 0.48 -25.83
CA ILE A 25 -24.56 0.60 -27.20
C ILE A 25 -23.91 1.96 -27.44
N SER A 26 -24.51 3.03 -26.92
CA SER A 26 -23.96 4.39 -27.05
C SER A 26 -22.62 4.51 -26.33
N LYS A 27 -22.53 3.97 -25.11
CA LYS A 27 -21.30 3.87 -24.32
C LYS A 27 -20.16 3.16 -25.09
N TYR A 28 -20.46 2.02 -25.73
CA TYR A 28 -19.49 1.30 -26.54
C TYR A 28 -19.06 2.09 -27.80
N LYS A 29 -20.02 2.67 -28.54
CA LYS A 29 -19.72 3.42 -29.78
C LYS A 29 -18.92 4.69 -29.53
N ASN A 30 -19.17 5.36 -28.40
CA ASN A 30 -18.43 6.54 -27.98
C ASN A 30 -17.02 6.21 -27.50
N GLY A 31 -16.66 4.93 -27.37
CA GLY A 31 -15.33 4.51 -26.94
C GLY A 31 -15.05 4.80 -25.48
N GLU A 32 -16.08 4.91 -24.62
CA GLU A 32 -15.86 5.08 -23.18
C GLU A 32 -14.99 3.93 -22.65
N PHE A 33 -13.87 4.26 -22.01
CA PHE A 33 -12.87 3.28 -21.53
C PHE A 33 -12.17 2.45 -22.62
N ARG A 34 -12.12 2.95 -23.87
CA ARG A 34 -11.30 2.33 -24.92
C ARG A 34 -9.82 2.61 -24.67
N ILE A 35 -9.06 1.54 -24.44
CA ILE A 35 -7.61 1.61 -24.29
C ILE A 35 -6.97 1.62 -25.67
N VAL A 36 -6.14 2.62 -25.94
CA VAL A 36 -5.30 2.68 -27.14
C VAL A 36 -3.94 2.11 -26.78
N THR A 37 -3.53 1.06 -27.50
CA THR A 37 -2.26 0.38 -27.23
C THR A 37 -1.39 0.28 -28.46
N GLU A 38 -0.08 0.38 -28.26
CA GLU A 38 0.93 -0.01 -29.23
C GLU A 38 1.73 -1.23 -28.76
N GLN A 39 2.38 -1.90 -29.71
CA GLN A 39 3.27 -3.03 -29.44
C GLN A 39 4.69 -2.64 -29.83
N ALA A 40 5.64 -2.90 -28.94
CA ALA A 40 7.05 -2.64 -29.18
C ALA A 40 7.91 -3.86 -28.84
N ARG A 41 9.13 -3.91 -29.38
CA ARG A 41 10.14 -4.92 -29.05
C ARG A 41 11.46 -4.23 -28.81
N TYR A 42 11.98 -4.33 -27.60
CA TYR A 42 13.23 -3.68 -27.22
C TYR A 42 14.38 -4.69 -27.23
N PRO A 43 15.46 -4.43 -27.99
CA PRO A 43 16.66 -5.26 -27.94
C PRO A 43 17.25 -5.24 -26.53
N LEU A 44 17.60 -6.42 -26.00
CA LEU A 44 18.15 -6.51 -24.65
C LEU A 44 19.46 -5.72 -24.49
N ALA A 45 20.33 -5.76 -25.51
CA ALA A 45 21.62 -5.08 -25.50
C ALA A 45 21.51 -3.54 -25.38
N ASN A 46 20.37 -2.96 -25.78
CA ASN A 46 20.14 -1.51 -25.76
C ASN A 46 19.21 -1.07 -24.61
N LEU A 47 18.81 -1.99 -23.74
CA LEU A 47 17.77 -1.75 -22.75
C LEU A 47 18.15 -0.62 -21.78
N ALA A 48 19.43 -0.52 -21.41
CA ALA A 48 19.93 0.54 -20.54
C ALA A 48 19.73 1.93 -21.15
N ASN A 49 20.02 2.10 -22.44
CA ASN A 49 19.82 3.37 -23.13
C ASN A 49 18.34 3.70 -23.30
N ILE A 50 17.54 2.69 -23.67
CA ILE A 50 16.09 2.86 -23.88
C ILE A 50 15.42 3.33 -22.58
N PHE A 51 15.74 2.70 -21.46
CA PHE A 51 15.08 2.97 -20.18
C PHE A 51 15.78 4.01 -19.30
N ALA A 52 16.83 4.68 -19.79
CA ALA A 52 17.59 5.67 -19.01
C ALA A 52 16.72 6.83 -18.51
N GLU A 53 15.81 7.33 -19.36
CA GLU A 53 14.93 8.47 -19.05
C GLU A 53 13.53 8.06 -18.58
N HIS A 54 13.32 6.75 -18.38
CA HIS A 54 12.01 6.16 -18.08
C HIS A 54 11.81 5.94 -16.59
N ILE A 55 10.54 5.96 -16.15
CA ILE A 55 10.20 5.62 -14.76
C ILE A 55 10.15 4.10 -14.63
N LEU A 56 11.31 3.51 -14.37
CA LEU A 56 11.47 2.07 -14.17
C LEU A 56 10.79 1.57 -12.90
N GLN A 57 10.89 2.36 -11.82
CA GLN A 57 10.36 1.98 -10.52
C GLN A 57 9.47 3.07 -9.93
N PRO A 58 8.17 3.02 -10.24
CA PRO A 58 7.20 3.86 -9.58
C PRO A 58 7.26 3.66 -8.06
N ASN A 59 7.02 4.73 -7.30
CA ASN A 59 7.12 4.71 -5.82
C ASN A 59 6.33 3.57 -5.17
N TYR A 60 5.25 3.12 -5.83
CA TYR A 60 4.34 2.10 -5.35
C TYR A 60 4.80 0.65 -5.51
N GLN A 61 5.83 0.36 -6.32
CA GLN A 61 6.37 -1.01 -6.46
C GLN A 61 7.77 -1.19 -5.84
N ARG A 62 8.38 -0.14 -5.27
CA ARG A 62 9.78 -0.15 -4.79
C ARG A 62 10.10 -1.17 -3.69
N ARG A 63 9.09 -1.73 -3.02
CA ARG A 63 9.28 -2.64 -1.87
C ARG A 63 9.42 -4.11 -2.24
N ARG A 64 9.03 -4.51 -3.46
CA ARG A 64 9.18 -5.89 -3.92
C ARG A 64 10.45 -6.03 -4.75
N VAL A 65 11.31 -6.97 -4.41
CA VAL A 65 12.54 -7.26 -5.16
C VAL A 65 12.63 -8.76 -5.36
N TRP A 66 12.84 -9.22 -6.60
CA TRP A 66 13.11 -10.63 -6.86
C TRP A 66 14.40 -11.07 -6.17
N ASP A 67 14.37 -12.28 -5.60
CA ASP A 67 15.57 -12.94 -5.11
C ASP A 67 16.49 -13.32 -6.28
N LEU A 68 17.74 -13.66 -5.94
CA LEU A 68 18.77 -13.95 -6.94
C LEU A 68 18.42 -15.15 -7.83
N LYS A 69 17.75 -16.16 -7.27
CA LYS A 69 17.31 -17.36 -8.01
C LYS A 69 16.27 -17.01 -9.06
N ARG A 70 15.26 -16.21 -8.72
CA ARG A 70 14.23 -15.79 -9.67
C ARG A 70 14.79 -14.87 -10.75
N LYS A 71 15.73 -13.99 -10.39
CA LYS A 71 16.49 -13.19 -11.36
C LYS A 71 17.25 -14.08 -12.36
N SER A 72 17.99 -15.06 -11.84
CA SER A 72 18.77 -16.00 -12.66
C SER A 72 17.90 -16.86 -13.58
N LYS A 73 16.74 -17.30 -13.10
CA LYS A 73 15.76 -18.06 -13.91
C LYS A 73 15.22 -17.25 -15.10
N LEU A 74 15.08 -15.93 -14.96
CA LEU A 74 14.73 -15.05 -16.09
C LEU A 74 15.84 -15.06 -17.15
N ILE A 75 17.11 -14.94 -16.73
CA ILE A 75 18.25 -14.98 -17.65
C ILE A 75 18.33 -16.33 -18.36
N GLU A 76 18.16 -17.43 -17.62
CA GLU A 76 18.10 -18.78 -18.19
C GLU A 76 17.05 -18.90 -19.29
N SER A 77 15.86 -18.35 -19.05
CA SER A 77 14.76 -18.33 -20.01
C SER A 77 15.15 -17.64 -21.34
N PHE A 78 15.97 -16.58 -21.30
CA PHE A 78 16.49 -15.94 -22.53
C PHE A 78 17.55 -16.77 -23.25
N ILE A 79 18.38 -17.52 -22.50
CA ILE A 79 19.38 -18.44 -23.07
C ILE A 79 18.66 -19.55 -23.85
N ILE A 80 17.65 -20.18 -23.24
CA ILE A 80 16.86 -21.26 -23.88
C ILE A 80 15.73 -20.77 -24.80
N ASN A 81 15.56 -19.46 -24.94
CA ASN A 81 14.53 -18.85 -25.79
C ASN A 81 13.08 -19.25 -25.41
N VAL A 82 12.79 -19.35 -24.12
CA VAL A 82 11.42 -19.51 -23.62
C VAL A 82 10.67 -18.18 -23.76
N PRO A 83 9.39 -18.20 -24.21
CA PRO A 83 8.58 -16.99 -24.29
C PRO A 83 8.46 -16.28 -22.93
N ILE A 84 8.90 -15.02 -22.89
CA ILE A 84 8.73 -14.14 -21.74
C ILE A 84 7.47 -13.29 -21.96
N PRO A 85 6.59 -13.13 -20.95
CA PRO A 85 5.45 -12.24 -21.08
C PRO A 85 5.89 -10.82 -21.47
N SER A 86 5.01 -10.06 -22.12
CA SER A 86 5.31 -8.65 -22.42
C SER A 86 5.39 -7.82 -21.13
N ILE A 87 6.20 -6.76 -21.16
CA ILE A 87 6.12 -5.68 -20.17
C ILE A 87 4.99 -4.73 -20.55
N PHE A 88 4.41 -4.04 -19.57
CA PHE A 88 3.38 -3.04 -19.82
C PHE A 88 3.91 -1.67 -19.45
N LEU A 89 3.78 -0.75 -20.40
CA LEU A 89 4.25 0.62 -20.30
C LEU A 89 3.06 1.56 -20.39
N TYR A 90 3.11 2.68 -19.66
CA TYR A 90 2.17 3.77 -19.79
C TYR A 90 2.91 5.04 -20.22
N GLU A 91 2.45 5.69 -21.28
CA GLU A 91 3.03 6.94 -21.77
C GLU A 91 2.57 8.13 -20.92
N ILE A 92 3.48 8.66 -20.09
CA ILE A 92 3.20 9.83 -19.23
C ILE A 92 3.38 11.16 -19.99
N GLU A 93 4.38 11.19 -20.86
CA GLU A 93 4.73 12.28 -21.78
C GLU A 93 5.15 11.63 -23.10
N PHE A 94 5.07 12.36 -24.21
CA PHE A 94 5.45 11.81 -25.52
C PHE A 94 6.84 11.15 -25.46
N SER A 95 6.90 9.87 -25.84
CA SER A 95 8.13 9.04 -25.82
C SER A 95 8.76 8.84 -24.43
N LYS A 96 8.01 9.06 -23.35
CA LYS A 96 8.43 8.82 -21.98
C LYS A 96 7.42 7.91 -21.29
N TYR A 97 7.88 6.72 -20.91
CA TYR A 97 7.03 5.70 -20.33
C TYR A 97 7.30 5.43 -18.84
N GLU A 98 6.23 5.09 -18.12
CA GLU A 98 6.23 4.48 -16.80
C GLU A 98 6.02 2.96 -16.94
N VAL A 99 6.81 2.15 -16.24
CA VAL A 99 6.63 0.70 -16.23
C VAL A 99 5.48 0.32 -15.30
N MET A 100 4.35 -0.08 -15.88
CA MET A 100 3.16 -0.53 -15.15
C MET A 100 3.29 -1.99 -14.69
N ASP A 101 3.81 -2.87 -15.57
CA ASP A 101 4.10 -4.26 -15.23
C ASP A 101 5.42 -4.72 -15.86
N GLY A 102 6.11 -5.62 -15.17
CA GLY A 102 7.39 -6.17 -15.60
C GLY A 102 8.62 -5.41 -15.12
N GLN A 103 8.46 -4.51 -14.16
CA GLN A 103 9.55 -3.82 -13.46
C GLN A 103 10.68 -4.75 -13.06
N GLN A 104 10.36 -5.89 -12.44
CA GLN A 104 11.37 -6.86 -11.98
C GLN A 104 12.12 -7.49 -13.15
N ARG A 105 11.46 -7.70 -14.30
CA ARG A 105 12.11 -8.21 -15.53
C ARG A 105 13.08 -7.19 -16.10
N VAL A 106 12.64 -5.94 -16.27
CA VAL A 106 13.48 -4.86 -16.79
C VAL A 106 14.66 -4.60 -15.85
N SER A 107 14.40 -4.46 -14.54
CA SER A 107 15.45 -4.24 -13.53
C SER A 107 16.44 -5.40 -13.51
N THR A 108 15.99 -6.65 -13.53
CA THR A 108 16.88 -7.83 -13.58
C THR A 108 17.80 -7.78 -14.78
N LEU A 109 17.26 -7.46 -15.96
CA LEU A 109 18.05 -7.37 -17.18
C LEU A 109 19.11 -6.27 -17.09
N LEU A 110 18.72 -5.06 -16.66
CA LEU A 110 19.65 -3.94 -16.48
C LEU A 110 20.79 -4.30 -15.52
N GLN A 111 20.44 -4.87 -14.36
CA GLN A 111 21.41 -5.29 -13.34
C GLN A 111 22.34 -6.40 -13.85
N PHE A 112 21.81 -7.34 -14.64
CA PHE A 112 22.62 -8.42 -15.20
C PHE A 112 23.65 -7.89 -16.21
N PHE A 113 23.22 -7.02 -17.14
CA PHE A 113 24.13 -6.39 -18.10
C PHE A 113 25.16 -5.47 -17.45
N ALA A 114 24.86 -4.94 -16.27
CA ALA A 114 25.76 -4.13 -15.45
C ALA A 114 26.65 -4.96 -14.50
N ASP A 115 26.66 -6.30 -14.61
CA ASP A 115 27.45 -7.20 -13.75
C ASP A 115 27.17 -7.05 -12.24
N GLU A 116 25.97 -6.61 -11.86
CA GLU A 116 25.58 -6.39 -10.46
C GLU A 116 25.33 -7.69 -9.70
N PHE A 117 25.08 -8.81 -10.40
CA PHE A 117 24.91 -10.12 -9.78
C PHE A 117 25.43 -11.26 -10.66
N ALA A 118 25.78 -12.37 -10.02
CA ALA A 118 26.15 -13.62 -10.67
C ALA A 118 24.96 -14.59 -10.68
N LEU A 119 24.87 -15.43 -11.72
CA LEU A 119 23.78 -16.39 -11.85
C LEU A 119 23.82 -17.44 -10.73
N GLU A 120 22.67 -17.79 -10.18
CA GLU A 120 22.53 -18.81 -9.13
C GLU A 120 21.25 -19.63 -9.33
N GLY A 121 21.33 -20.93 -9.09
CA GLY A 121 20.18 -21.83 -9.07
C GLY A 121 19.63 -22.15 -10.47
N LEU A 122 20.47 -22.06 -11.50
CA LEU A 122 20.12 -22.50 -12.85
C LEU A 122 19.89 -24.02 -12.90
N GLU A 123 18.79 -24.45 -13.50
CA GLU A 123 18.38 -25.87 -13.56
C GLU A 123 18.93 -26.57 -14.82
N ILE A 124 18.97 -25.88 -15.95
CA ILE A 124 19.37 -26.41 -17.26
C ILE A 124 20.84 -26.04 -17.53
N TRP A 125 21.21 -24.78 -17.32
CA TRP A 125 22.55 -24.24 -17.58
C TRP A 125 23.37 -24.11 -16.30
N HIS A 126 23.45 -25.20 -15.54
CA HIS A 126 24.08 -25.22 -14.22
C HIS A 126 25.55 -24.78 -14.24
N GLU A 127 26.26 -24.99 -15.35
CA GLU A 127 27.65 -24.56 -15.57
C GLU A 127 27.83 -23.03 -15.63
N LEU A 128 26.74 -22.27 -15.80
CA LEU A 128 26.77 -20.81 -15.78
C LEU A 128 26.55 -20.23 -14.38
N ASN A 129 26.23 -21.05 -13.38
CA ASN A 129 26.15 -20.60 -11.99
C ASN A 129 27.49 -20.00 -11.54
N GLY A 130 27.42 -18.91 -10.78
CA GLY A 130 28.58 -18.15 -10.31
C GLY A 130 29.15 -17.17 -11.34
N LYS A 131 28.65 -17.13 -12.58
CA LYS A 131 29.10 -16.19 -13.62
C LYS A 131 28.22 -14.95 -13.69
N LYS A 132 28.86 -13.80 -13.85
CA LYS A 132 28.25 -12.54 -14.29
C LYS A 132 28.16 -12.47 -15.81
N TYR A 133 27.52 -11.43 -16.35
CA TYR A 133 27.32 -11.29 -17.80
C TYR A 133 28.66 -11.25 -18.56
N SER A 134 29.62 -10.44 -18.11
CA SER A 134 30.93 -10.32 -18.76
C SER A 134 31.77 -11.60 -18.73
N GLU A 135 31.48 -12.51 -17.80
CA GLU A 135 32.19 -13.78 -17.60
C GLU A 135 31.60 -14.95 -18.40
N LEU A 136 30.48 -14.71 -19.11
CA LEU A 136 29.86 -15.70 -19.97
C LEU A 136 30.69 -15.94 -21.24
N PRO A 137 30.66 -17.15 -21.83
CA PRO A 137 31.25 -17.38 -23.14
C PRO A 137 30.70 -16.40 -24.19
N MET A 138 31.56 -15.90 -25.08
CA MET A 138 31.20 -14.87 -26.06
C MET A 138 29.97 -15.24 -26.92
N GLU A 139 29.83 -16.50 -27.30
CA GLU A 139 28.67 -16.97 -28.08
C GLU A 139 27.36 -16.95 -27.28
N ILE A 140 27.42 -17.16 -25.96
CA ILE A 140 26.25 -17.01 -25.07
C ILE A 140 25.89 -15.54 -24.92
N GLN A 141 26.88 -14.64 -24.73
CA GLN A 141 26.64 -13.20 -24.69
C GLN A 141 25.96 -12.72 -25.97
N LYS A 142 26.48 -13.09 -27.14
CA LYS A 142 25.83 -12.81 -28.45
C LYS A 142 24.42 -13.40 -28.52
N GLY A 143 24.24 -14.62 -28.00
CA GLY A 143 22.96 -15.32 -27.94
C GLY A 143 21.90 -14.59 -27.11
N ILE A 144 22.30 -13.96 -26.00
CA ILE A 144 21.44 -13.12 -25.15
C ILE A 144 21.22 -11.75 -25.80
N ASN A 145 22.26 -11.11 -26.34
CA ASN A 145 22.20 -9.76 -26.94
C ASN A 145 21.25 -9.67 -28.14
N ARG A 146 21.09 -10.75 -28.89
CA ARG A 146 20.13 -10.83 -30.01
C ARG A 146 18.67 -11.01 -29.58
N ARG A 147 18.38 -11.16 -28.28
CA ARG A 147 17.02 -11.32 -27.76
C ARG A 147 16.34 -9.96 -27.57
N TYR A 148 15.02 -10.02 -27.44
CA TYR A 148 14.16 -8.86 -27.27
C TYR A 148 13.20 -9.10 -26.11
N ILE A 149 12.83 -8.01 -25.43
CA ILE A 149 11.67 -7.99 -24.54
C ILE A 149 10.50 -7.31 -25.27
N SER A 150 9.36 -7.97 -25.31
CA SER A 150 8.14 -7.43 -25.90
C SER A 150 7.48 -6.47 -24.92
N ALA A 151 6.86 -5.41 -25.43
CA ALA A 151 6.17 -4.41 -24.64
C ALA A 151 4.80 -4.08 -25.24
N THR A 152 3.79 -3.93 -24.38
CA THR A 152 2.52 -3.30 -24.71
C THR A 152 2.51 -1.91 -24.09
N ILE A 153 2.38 -0.87 -24.92
CA ILE A 153 2.39 0.53 -24.50
C ILE A 153 0.95 1.02 -24.47
N LEU A 154 0.51 1.57 -23.35
CA LEU A 154 -0.73 2.32 -23.25
C LEU A 154 -0.42 3.78 -23.56
N LEU A 155 -1.01 4.25 -24.66
CA LEU A 155 -0.82 5.62 -25.12
C LEU A 155 -1.64 6.61 -24.29
N LYS A 156 -1.12 7.84 -24.14
CA LYS A 156 -1.74 8.89 -23.33
C LYS A 156 -3.15 9.26 -23.81
N GLU A 157 -3.40 9.15 -25.11
CA GLU A 157 -4.67 9.35 -25.80
C GLU A 157 -5.80 8.42 -25.32
N THR A 158 -5.48 7.42 -24.49
CA THR A 158 -6.44 6.57 -23.79
C THR A 158 -7.32 7.35 -22.79
N ALA A 159 -6.93 8.55 -22.36
CA ALA A 159 -7.66 9.32 -21.34
C ALA A 159 -7.99 10.76 -21.78
N GLU A 160 -9.27 11.12 -21.70
CA GLU A 160 -9.77 12.47 -22.01
C GLU A 160 -9.54 13.50 -20.89
N SER A 161 -9.24 13.05 -19.67
CA SER A 161 -8.95 13.89 -18.50
C SER A 161 -7.97 13.21 -17.54
N GLU A 162 -7.30 13.97 -16.66
CA GLU A 162 -6.41 13.42 -15.61
C GLU A 162 -7.14 12.43 -14.68
N SER A 163 -8.41 12.71 -14.37
CA SER A 163 -9.23 11.81 -13.54
C SER A 163 -9.56 10.49 -14.26
N SER A 164 -9.77 10.56 -15.58
CA SER A 164 -10.00 9.39 -16.43
C SER A 164 -8.71 8.60 -16.59
N GLU A 165 -7.56 9.28 -16.74
CA GLU A 165 -6.23 8.66 -16.79
C GLU A 165 -5.97 7.81 -15.57
N MET A 166 -6.17 8.39 -14.38
CA MET A 166 -5.96 7.67 -13.13
C MET A 166 -6.81 6.41 -13.10
N THR A 167 -8.11 6.55 -13.43
CA THR A 167 -9.10 5.46 -13.49
C THR A 167 -8.69 4.36 -14.49
N MET A 168 -8.19 4.72 -15.67
CA MET A 168 -7.72 3.76 -16.69
C MET A 168 -6.48 3.00 -16.21
N LYS A 169 -5.50 3.70 -15.63
CA LYS A 169 -4.34 3.05 -15.02
C LYS A 169 -4.80 2.02 -13.99
N GLN A 170 -5.80 2.34 -13.16
CA GLN A 170 -6.37 1.39 -12.20
C GLN A 170 -6.93 0.14 -12.88
N PHE A 171 -7.81 0.33 -13.87
CA PHE A 171 -8.49 -0.79 -14.53
C PHE A 171 -7.54 -1.70 -15.30
N VAL A 172 -6.55 -1.12 -15.96
CA VAL A 172 -5.52 -1.86 -16.68
C VAL A 172 -4.67 -2.62 -15.67
N PHE A 173 -4.18 -1.94 -14.65
CA PHE A 173 -3.32 -2.53 -13.64
C PHE A 173 -4.00 -3.68 -12.88
N GLU A 174 -5.26 -3.52 -12.47
CA GLU A 174 -6.03 -4.59 -11.84
C GLU A 174 -6.21 -5.80 -12.77
N ARG A 175 -6.49 -5.57 -14.06
CA ARG A 175 -6.70 -6.66 -15.05
C ARG A 175 -5.42 -7.36 -15.43
N LEU A 176 -4.30 -6.63 -15.59
CA LEU A 176 -2.99 -7.21 -15.91
C LEU A 176 -2.44 -8.08 -14.78
N ASN A 177 -2.67 -7.68 -13.53
CA ASN A 177 -2.20 -8.41 -12.36
C ASN A 177 -2.97 -9.71 -12.07
N THR A 178 -3.96 -10.10 -12.89
CA THR A 178 -4.73 -11.34 -12.68
C THR A 178 -3.97 -12.62 -13.05
N GLY A 179 -2.91 -12.55 -13.88
CA GLY A 179 -2.10 -13.71 -14.30
C GLY A 179 -0.74 -13.87 -13.62
N GLY A 180 -0.30 -12.89 -12.81
CA GLY A 180 1.02 -12.82 -12.17
C GLY A 180 0.99 -12.89 -10.63
N MET A 181 2.06 -12.43 -9.98
CA MET A 181 2.12 -12.35 -8.51
C MET A 181 1.21 -11.22 -8.01
N GLN A 182 -0.05 -11.55 -7.72
CA GLN A 182 -1.09 -10.60 -7.31
C GLN A 182 -0.60 -9.58 -6.28
N LEU A 183 -0.86 -8.31 -6.56
CA LEU A 183 -0.64 -7.21 -5.63
C LEU A 183 -1.70 -7.25 -4.53
N ASP A 184 -1.29 -6.93 -3.31
CA ASP A 184 -2.20 -6.75 -2.20
C ASP A 184 -3.04 -5.48 -2.42
N PRO A 185 -4.30 -5.41 -1.95
CA PRO A 185 -5.13 -4.22 -2.06
C PRO A 185 -4.44 -2.91 -1.63
N GLN A 186 -3.55 -2.93 -0.63
CA GLN A 186 -2.85 -1.71 -0.23
C GLN A 186 -1.79 -1.26 -1.23
N GLU A 187 -1.11 -2.18 -1.90
CA GLU A 187 -0.15 -1.88 -2.97
C GLU A 187 -0.85 -1.26 -4.17
N ILE A 188 -2.05 -1.77 -4.48
CA ILE A 188 -2.93 -1.18 -5.48
C ILE A 188 -3.25 0.26 -5.07
N ARG A 189 -3.79 0.52 -3.88
CA ARG A 189 -4.10 1.90 -3.42
C ARG A 189 -2.92 2.85 -3.54
N ASN A 190 -1.72 2.41 -3.16
CA ASN A 190 -0.52 3.22 -3.22
C ASN A 190 -0.14 3.60 -4.68
N ALA A 191 -0.43 2.72 -5.64
CA ALA A 191 -0.27 3.00 -7.07
C ALA A 191 -1.36 3.94 -7.61
N LEU A 192 -2.58 3.71 -7.14
CA LEU A 192 -3.80 4.30 -7.67
C LEU A 192 -4.12 5.69 -7.12
N TYR A 193 -3.44 6.12 -6.05
CA TYR A 193 -3.69 7.39 -5.38
C TYR A 193 -2.37 8.01 -4.88
N PRO A 194 -1.43 8.39 -5.78
CA PRO A 194 -0.23 9.09 -5.38
C PRO A 194 -0.58 10.50 -4.87
N GLY A 195 0.28 11.06 -4.04
CA GLY A 195 0.11 12.39 -3.47
C GLY A 195 0.56 12.47 -2.01
N LYS A 196 0.41 13.65 -1.43
CA LYS A 196 0.95 14.01 -0.11
C LYS A 196 0.47 13.08 1.00
N PHE A 197 -0.80 12.69 0.98
CA PHE A 197 -1.32 11.76 1.97
C PHE A 197 -0.73 10.36 1.82
N ASN A 198 -0.54 9.87 0.60
CA ASN A 198 0.09 8.57 0.38
C ASN A 198 1.58 8.57 0.79
N GLU A 199 2.28 9.69 0.57
CA GLU A 199 3.64 9.92 1.08
C GLU A 199 3.67 9.91 2.62
N LEU A 200 2.71 10.56 3.27
CA LEU A 200 2.52 10.51 4.72
C LEU A 200 2.31 9.08 5.23
N LEU A 201 1.47 8.26 4.56
CA LEU A 201 1.28 6.87 4.96
C LEU A 201 2.60 6.09 4.95
N ILE A 202 3.40 6.26 3.89
CA ILE A 202 4.72 5.63 3.77
C ILE A 202 5.66 6.14 4.87
N GLU A 203 5.63 7.43 5.18
CA GLU A 203 6.46 8.03 6.22
C GLU A 203 6.09 7.51 7.61
N LEU A 204 4.81 7.55 7.99
CA LEU A 204 4.32 7.07 9.28
C LEU A 204 4.51 5.55 9.44
N SER A 205 4.46 4.78 8.34
CA SER A 205 4.79 3.34 8.37
C SER A 205 6.24 3.04 8.77
N LYS A 206 7.13 4.05 8.66
CA LYS A 206 8.53 3.98 9.06
C LYS A 206 8.77 4.50 10.48
N ASP A 207 7.75 5.01 11.17
CA ASP A 207 7.89 5.50 12.53
C ASP A 207 8.43 4.40 13.47
N LYS A 208 9.49 4.75 14.21
CA LYS A 208 10.23 3.76 15.02
C LYS A 208 9.36 3.19 16.14
N LEU A 209 8.55 4.03 16.78
CA LEU A 209 7.73 3.62 17.90
C LEU A 209 6.57 2.74 17.44
N PHE A 210 5.88 3.13 16.37
CA PHE A 210 4.83 2.35 15.74
C PHE A 210 5.34 0.96 15.31
N ARG A 211 6.49 0.91 14.63
CA ARG A 211 7.11 -0.35 14.21
C ARG A 211 7.47 -1.22 15.40
N LYS A 212 7.99 -0.64 16.48
CA LYS A 212 8.29 -1.37 17.72
C LYS A 212 7.03 -1.95 18.36
N LEU A 213 5.97 -1.15 18.52
CA LEU A 213 4.70 -1.60 19.11
C LEU A 213 4.04 -2.71 18.30
N TRP A 214 4.15 -2.66 16.97
CA TRP A 214 3.59 -3.72 16.11
C TRP A 214 4.48 -4.96 16.03
N GLY A 215 5.80 -4.79 15.94
CA GLY A 215 6.79 -5.87 15.75
C GLY A 215 7.48 -5.87 14.37
N PHE A 216 7.60 -4.72 13.70
CA PHE A 216 8.25 -4.57 12.39
C PHE A 216 9.77 -4.26 12.49
N GLU A 217 10.46 -4.82 13.49
CA GLU A 217 11.71 -4.26 14.00
C GLU A 217 12.81 -3.99 12.96
N ASN A 218 12.88 -4.72 11.84
CA ASN A 218 13.86 -4.44 10.77
C ASN A 218 13.39 -4.63 9.30
N ALA A 219 12.16 -5.08 9.04
CA ALA A 219 11.70 -5.35 7.68
C ALA A 219 10.59 -4.38 7.27
N VAL A 220 10.76 -3.68 6.14
CA VAL A 220 9.65 -2.98 5.48
C VAL A 220 8.69 -4.04 4.97
N SER A 221 7.38 -3.88 5.21
CA SER A 221 6.41 -4.85 4.70
C SER A 221 6.40 -4.78 3.17
N GLU A 222 6.85 -5.86 2.52
CA GLU A 222 6.84 -5.99 1.06
C GLU A 222 5.42 -5.84 0.49
N ARG A 223 4.41 -6.22 1.28
CA ARG A 223 2.97 -6.14 0.95
C ARG A 223 2.28 -4.88 1.46
N MET A 224 3.05 -3.94 2.03
CA MET A 224 2.54 -2.66 2.55
C MET A 224 1.50 -2.79 3.67
N GLU A 225 1.54 -3.86 4.46
CA GLU A 225 0.65 -4.03 5.63
C GLU A 225 0.84 -2.89 6.64
N ASP A 226 2.08 -2.42 6.80
CA ASP A 226 2.43 -1.27 7.63
C ASP A 226 1.71 0.01 7.17
N CYS A 227 1.67 0.30 5.87
CA CYS A 227 0.90 1.41 5.31
C CYS A 227 -0.62 1.21 5.46
N GLU A 228 -1.11 -0.04 5.31
CA GLU A 228 -2.53 -0.36 5.49
C GLU A 228 -2.98 0.00 6.92
N LEU A 229 -2.18 -0.36 7.93
CA LEU A 229 -2.50 -0.06 9.34
C LEU A 229 -2.62 1.45 9.61
N VAL A 230 -1.73 2.25 9.03
CA VAL A 230 -1.79 3.71 9.13
C VAL A 230 -3.05 4.25 8.45
N LEU A 231 -3.32 3.82 7.20
CA LEU A 231 -4.52 4.23 6.48
C LEU A 231 -5.80 3.83 7.23
N ARG A 232 -5.79 2.64 7.81
CA ARG A 232 -6.92 2.08 8.55
C ARG A 232 -7.26 2.90 9.78
N PHE A 233 -6.27 3.41 10.50
CA PHE A 233 -6.50 4.34 11.61
C PHE A 233 -7.30 5.57 11.16
N PHE A 234 -6.82 6.29 10.13
CA PHE A 234 -7.49 7.50 9.66
C PHE A 234 -8.88 7.22 9.08
N ALA A 235 -9.02 6.16 8.28
CA ALA A 235 -10.28 5.78 7.69
C ALA A 235 -11.29 5.35 8.75
N TYR A 236 -10.86 4.61 9.77
CA TYR A 236 -11.74 4.15 10.84
C TYR A 236 -12.16 5.32 11.73
N LYS A 237 -11.25 6.25 12.07
CA LYS A 237 -11.59 7.43 12.86
C LYS A 237 -12.68 8.27 12.19
N SER A 238 -12.56 8.51 10.89
CA SER A 238 -13.61 9.21 10.14
C SER A 238 -14.90 8.39 10.01
N ALA A 239 -14.78 7.06 9.84
CA ALA A 239 -15.93 6.18 9.70
C ALA A 239 -16.75 6.05 10.99
N THR A 240 -16.10 5.95 12.16
CA THR A 240 -16.76 5.85 13.46
C THR A 240 -17.47 7.15 13.82
N ALA A 241 -16.84 8.30 13.56
CA ALA A 241 -17.45 9.62 13.76
C ALA A 241 -18.79 9.78 13.01
N HIS A 242 -18.88 9.22 11.80
CA HIS A 242 -20.06 9.32 10.93
C HIS A 242 -20.91 8.04 10.87
N LYS A 243 -20.65 7.05 11.74
CA LYS A 243 -21.35 5.75 11.79
C LYS A 243 -21.47 5.07 10.42
N ILE A 244 -20.40 5.11 9.64
CA ILE A 244 -20.39 4.61 8.26
C ILE A 244 -20.31 3.07 8.27
N SER A 245 -21.29 2.44 7.63
CA SER A 245 -21.27 0.99 7.35
C SER A 245 -20.85 0.75 5.91
N LYS A 246 -19.54 0.55 5.68
CA LYS A 246 -18.94 0.10 4.42
C LYS A 246 -17.98 -1.05 4.71
N GLY A 247 -17.80 -1.95 3.74
CA GLY A 247 -16.75 -2.97 3.82
C GLY A 247 -15.36 -2.33 3.84
N ILE A 248 -14.40 -2.97 4.53
CA ILE A 248 -13.06 -2.41 4.79
C ILE A 248 -12.38 -1.96 3.49
N LYS A 249 -12.36 -2.82 2.45
CA LYS A 249 -11.76 -2.48 1.15
C LYS A 249 -12.33 -1.17 0.59
N ALA A 250 -13.66 -1.10 0.45
CA ALA A 250 -14.34 0.08 -0.09
C ALA A 250 -14.16 1.33 0.78
N LEU A 251 -14.04 1.16 2.10
CA LEU A 251 -13.79 2.26 3.04
C LEU A 251 -12.42 2.89 2.79
N LEU A 252 -11.37 2.06 2.76
CA LEU A 252 -10.00 2.49 2.54
C LEU A 252 -9.83 3.10 1.14
N ASP A 253 -10.43 2.48 0.11
CA ASP A 253 -10.43 3.00 -1.27
C ASP A 253 -11.11 4.39 -1.34
N THR A 254 -12.26 4.56 -0.67
CA THR A 254 -12.96 5.85 -0.61
C THR A 254 -12.10 6.92 0.07
N TYR A 255 -11.42 6.57 1.17
CA TYR A 255 -10.56 7.52 1.89
C TYR A 255 -9.39 7.98 1.01
N MET A 256 -8.70 7.03 0.36
CA MET A 256 -7.61 7.35 -0.56
C MET A 256 -8.06 8.25 -1.71
N LYS A 257 -9.21 7.95 -2.33
CA LYS A 257 -9.78 8.80 -3.39
C LYS A 257 -10.04 10.23 -2.91
N LYS A 258 -10.56 10.42 -1.70
CA LYS A 258 -10.79 11.75 -1.13
C LYS A 258 -9.49 12.45 -0.73
N SER A 259 -8.44 11.70 -0.41
CA SER A 259 -7.14 12.26 0.02
C SER A 259 -6.35 12.96 -1.09
N ILE A 260 -6.72 12.76 -2.36
CA ILE A 260 -6.08 13.43 -3.51
C ILE A 260 -6.11 14.97 -3.35
N THR A 261 -7.15 15.51 -2.72
CA THR A 261 -7.31 16.96 -2.56
C THR A 261 -6.66 17.53 -1.30
N PHE A 262 -5.98 16.70 -0.50
CA PHE A 262 -5.39 17.14 0.77
C PHE A 262 -4.20 18.07 0.52
N LYS A 263 -4.15 19.15 1.31
CA LYS A 263 -3.06 20.14 1.31
C LYS A 263 -2.01 19.78 2.35
N GLU A 264 -0.88 20.49 2.31
CA GLU A 264 0.24 20.26 3.25
C GLU A 264 -0.23 20.38 4.70
N ASN A 265 -0.98 21.45 5.02
CA ASN A 265 -1.49 21.67 6.36
C ASN A 265 -2.46 20.57 6.81
N ASP A 266 -3.21 19.94 5.90
CA ASP A 266 -4.12 18.84 6.22
C ASP A 266 -3.30 17.60 6.61
N VAL A 267 -2.23 17.33 5.87
CA VAL A 267 -1.29 16.23 6.09
C VAL A 267 -0.53 16.41 7.42
N GLU A 268 -0.12 17.62 7.77
CA GLU A 268 0.54 17.90 9.05
C GLU A 268 -0.37 17.69 10.27
N VAL A 269 -1.66 18.03 10.15
CA VAL A 269 -2.65 17.71 11.21
C VAL A 269 -2.77 16.19 11.40
N LEU A 270 -2.85 15.43 10.31
CA LEU A 270 -2.94 13.97 10.35
C LEU A 270 -1.67 13.32 10.91
N ARG A 271 -0.49 13.86 10.55
CA ARG A 271 0.81 13.44 11.10
C ARG A 271 0.86 13.60 12.61
N SER A 272 0.49 14.79 13.10
CA SER A 272 0.45 15.11 14.53
C SER A 272 -0.50 14.17 15.27
N LEU A 273 -1.72 13.98 14.76
CA LEU A 273 -2.69 13.06 15.34
C LEU A 273 -2.14 11.64 15.47
N PHE A 274 -1.60 11.07 14.40
CA PHE A 274 -1.09 9.69 14.43
C PHE A 274 0.08 9.53 15.40
N THR A 275 1.07 10.42 15.33
CA THR A 275 2.27 10.33 16.18
C THR A 275 1.95 10.48 17.65
N LYS A 276 1.09 11.44 18.04
CA LYS A 276 0.57 11.58 19.41
C LYS A 276 -0.18 10.31 19.85
N THR A 277 -1.02 9.75 18.98
CA THR A 277 -1.82 8.54 19.29
C THR A 277 -0.92 7.33 19.57
N VAL A 278 0.09 7.10 18.73
CA VAL A 278 1.08 6.02 18.91
C VAL A 278 1.88 6.22 20.20
N PHE A 279 2.31 7.45 20.45
CA PHE A 279 3.03 7.80 21.68
C PHE A 279 2.20 7.52 22.92
N LEU A 280 0.94 7.96 22.94
CA LEU A 280 0.02 7.74 24.05
C LEU A 280 -0.26 6.24 24.28
N ALA A 281 -0.44 5.47 23.20
CA ALA A 281 -0.60 4.02 23.29
C ALA A 281 0.61 3.35 23.96
N TYR A 282 1.83 3.83 23.67
CA TYR A 282 3.04 3.36 24.32
C TYR A 282 3.12 3.77 25.79
N GLN A 283 2.79 5.02 26.13
CA GLN A 283 2.82 5.49 27.52
C GLN A 283 1.86 4.68 28.41
N ILE A 284 0.64 4.43 27.92
CA ILE A 284 -0.41 3.76 28.70
C ILE A 284 -0.22 2.23 28.71
N PHE A 285 0.14 1.60 27.59
CA PHE A 285 0.13 0.14 27.46
C PHE A 285 1.50 -0.51 27.22
N GLY A 286 2.56 0.28 27.08
CA GLY A 286 3.92 -0.19 26.83
C GLY A 286 4.09 -0.91 25.49
N GLU A 287 5.13 -1.72 25.39
CA GLU A 287 5.52 -2.43 24.16
C GLU A 287 4.47 -3.44 23.65
N ASN A 288 3.55 -3.84 24.52
CA ASN A 288 2.50 -4.81 24.20
C ASN A 288 1.15 -4.13 23.92
N ALA A 289 1.16 -2.85 23.50
CA ALA A 289 -0.04 -2.05 23.25
C ALA A 289 -1.03 -2.75 22.30
N PHE A 290 -0.55 -3.36 21.22
CA PHE A 290 -1.40 -3.98 20.18
C PHE A 290 -1.60 -5.49 20.34
N LYS A 291 -1.29 -6.04 21.50
CA LYS A 291 -1.46 -7.46 21.83
C LYS A 291 -2.64 -7.67 22.78
N SER A 292 -3.38 -8.76 22.60
CA SER A 292 -4.51 -9.15 23.47
C SER A 292 -4.09 -9.60 24.87
N GLU A 293 -2.86 -10.09 25.03
CA GLU A 293 -2.29 -10.54 26.30
C GLU A 293 -0.77 -10.33 26.37
N ALA A 294 -0.20 -10.34 27.58
CA ALA A 294 1.23 -10.10 27.77
C ALA A 294 2.12 -11.17 27.11
N LYS A 295 1.63 -12.42 27.02
CA LYS A 295 2.37 -13.56 26.44
C LYS A 295 2.17 -13.68 24.92
N SER A 296 1.29 -12.88 24.32
CA SER A 296 1.03 -12.94 22.89
C SER A 296 2.29 -12.64 22.10
N LYS A 297 2.56 -13.50 21.12
CA LYS A 297 3.75 -13.37 20.25
C LYS A 297 3.55 -12.36 19.13
N LYS A 298 2.30 -12.04 18.79
CA LYS A 298 1.95 -11.21 17.64
C LYS A 298 0.96 -10.12 18.03
N SER A 299 1.09 -8.98 17.38
CA SER A 299 0.11 -7.89 17.42
C SER A 299 -1.11 -8.26 16.58
N GLU A 300 -2.26 -7.71 16.94
CA GLU A 300 -3.56 -8.05 16.34
C GLU A 300 -4.24 -6.81 15.81
N LYS A 301 -4.69 -6.86 14.55
CA LYS A 301 -5.37 -5.76 13.85
C LYS A 301 -6.57 -5.22 14.65
N MET A 302 -7.36 -6.10 15.23
CA MET A 302 -8.53 -5.73 16.06
C MET A 302 -8.12 -4.95 17.32
N ILE A 303 -7.09 -5.40 18.03
CA ILE A 303 -6.61 -4.73 19.24
C ILE A 303 -6.01 -3.36 18.88
N TYR A 304 -5.26 -3.30 17.77
CA TYR A 304 -4.75 -2.04 17.26
C TYR A 304 -5.86 -1.04 16.94
N ASP A 305 -6.94 -1.44 16.26
CA ASP A 305 -8.04 -0.52 15.94
C ASP A 305 -8.62 0.09 17.20
N THR A 306 -8.97 -0.77 18.16
CA THR A 306 -9.60 -0.36 19.40
C THR A 306 -8.68 0.55 20.20
N VAL A 307 -7.41 0.17 20.36
CA VAL A 307 -6.43 0.98 21.11
C VAL A 307 -6.21 2.31 20.43
N MET A 308 -5.90 2.34 19.13
CA MET A 308 -5.59 3.59 18.43
C MET A 308 -6.78 4.56 18.44
N LEU A 309 -8.01 4.08 18.22
CA LEU A 309 -9.18 4.94 18.24
C LEU A 309 -9.50 5.46 19.65
N TYR A 310 -9.35 4.62 20.67
CA TYR A 310 -9.53 5.04 22.07
C TYR A 310 -8.45 6.06 22.51
N MET A 311 -7.19 5.85 22.12
CA MET A 311 -6.13 6.84 22.38
C MET A 311 -6.40 8.16 21.66
N ALA A 312 -6.96 8.10 20.44
CA ALA A 312 -7.32 9.30 19.70
C ALA A 312 -8.48 10.08 20.34
N SER A 313 -9.48 9.40 20.93
CA SER A 313 -10.56 10.11 21.66
C SER A 313 -10.04 10.80 22.92
N ILE A 314 -9.08 10.18 23.62
CA ILE A 314 -8.39 10.83 24.73
C ILE A 314 -7.62 12.09 24.28
N ILE A 315 -6.94 12.03 23.14
CA ILE A 315 -6.21 13.19 22.60
C ILE A 315 -7.18 14.33 22.28
N GLU A 316 -8.33 14.02 21.66
CA GLU A 316 -9.38 15.01 21.41
C GLU A 316 -9.88 15.64 22.72
N ASP A 317 -10.18 14.83 23.74
CA ASP A 317 -10.62 15.31 25.06
C ASP A 317 -9.57 16.21 25.75
N LEU A 318 -8.27 15.93 25.58
CA LEU A 318 -7.17 16.73 26.13
C LEU A 318 -6.97 18.04 25.36
N GLU A 319 -7.04 18.01 24.04
CA GLU A 319 -6.92 19.20 23.20
C GLU A 319 -8.10 20.16 23.44
N GLU A 320 -9.31 19.65 23.66
CA GLU A 320 -10.48 20.46 24.06
C GLU A 320 -10.29 21.14 25.43
N GLN A 321 -9.48 20.56 26.30
CA GLN A 321 -9.12 21.12 27.61
C GLN A 321 -7.83 21.93 27.61
N GLU A 322 -7.21 22.13 26.44
CA GLU A 322 -5.93 22.82 26.26
C GLU A 322 -4.76 22.18 27.06
N ILE A 323 -4.81 20.86 27.27
CA ILE A 323 -3.76 20.10 27.98
C ILE A 323 -2.82 19.45 26.96
N ASP A 324 -1.50 19.67 27.08
CA ASP A 324 -0.53 18.94 26.27
C ASP A 324 -0.41 17.50 26.77
N VAL A 325 -0.60 16.53 25.87
CA VAL A 325 -0.44 15.10 26.13
C VAL A 325 0.93 14.76 26.73
N ASN A 326 1.97 15.56 26.45
CA ASN A 326 3.31 15.35 26.98
C ASN A 326 3.47 15.78 28.45
N GLU A 327 2.59 16.64 28.96
CA GLU A 327 2.60 17.12 30.34
C GLU A 327 1.89 16.15 31.29
N VAL A 328 1.14 15.20 30.73
CA VAL A 328 0.38 14.21 31.48
C VAL A 328 1.23 13.00 31.85
N LYS A 329 1.15 12.60 33.12
CA LYS A 329 1.62 11.28 33.55
C LYS A 329 0.53 10.24 33.44
N PHE A 330 0.78 9.22 32.62
CA PHE A 330 -0.14 8.11 32.46
C PHE A 330 0.24 6.93 33.35
N ASN A 331 -0.76 6.36 34.03
CA ASN A 331 -0.59 5.07 34.70
C ASN A 331 -0.48 3.96 33.64
N ASN A 332 0.35 2.95 33.92
CA ASN A 332 0.38 1.75 33.09
C ASN A 332 -0.95 0.97 33.25
N LEU A 333 -1.75 0.90 32.19
CA LEU A 333 -3.04 0.24 32.17
C LEU A 333 -3.03 -1.12 31.45
N SER A 334 -1.86 -1.69 31.13
CA SER A 334 -1.78 -2.95 30.38
C SER A 334 -2.54 -4.08 31.08
N LYS A 335 -2.44 -4.19 32.41
CA LYS A 335 -3.17 -5.22 33.17
C LYS A 335 -4.69 -5.02 33.09
N LYS A 336 -5.17 -3.77 33.20
CA LYS A 336 -6.61 -3.45 33.07
C LYS A 336 -7.12 -3.72 31.66
N LYS A 337 -6.33 -3.36 30.63
CA LYS A 337 -6.62 -3.70 29.22
C LYS A 337 -6.83 -5.21 29.04
N TYR A 338 -5.91 -6.02 29.54
CA TYR A 338 -6.01 -7.48 29.44
C TYR A 338 -7.20 -8.04 30.22
N ALA A 339 -7.52 -7.46 31.38
CA ALA A 339 -8.70 -7.84 32.15
C ALA A 339 -10.00 -7.51 31.39
N ALA A 340 -10.10 -6.32 30.79
CA ALA A 340 -11.24 -5.89 29.98
C ALA A 340 -11.44 -6.77 28.73
N ILE A 341 -10.37 -7.11 28.02
CA ILE A 341 -10.43 -8.03 26.88
C ILE A 341 -10.92 -9.41 27.32
N ASN A 342 -10.41 -9.92 28.45
CA ASN A 342 -10.79 -11.24 28.96
C ASN A 342 -12.21 -11.30 29.55
N SER A 343 -12.73 -10.20 30.08
CA SER A 343 -14.10 -10.13 30.60
C SER A 343 -15.15 -10.12 29.47
N ASN A 344 -14.76 -9.71 28.25
CA ASN A 344 -15.66 -9.65 27.10
C ASN A 344 -15.09 -10.33 25.85
N LYS A 345 -14.74 -11.62 25.98
CA LYS A 345 -14.13 -12.41 24.89
C LYS A 345 -14.95 -12.46 23.61
N GLU A 346 -16.28 -12.40 23.70
CA GLU A 346 -17.14 -12.39 22.51
C GLU A 346 -16.92 -11.15 21.65
N LEU A 347 -16.68 -9.98 22.26
CA LEU A 347 -16.42 -8.74 21.53
C LEU A 347 -15.00 -8.70 20.93
N PHE A 348 -14.06 -9.44 21.54
CA PHE A 348 -12.66 -9.53 21.16
C PHE A 348 -12.27 -10.92 20.60
N ASN A 349 -13.20 -11.65 20.00
CA ASN A 349 -12.94 -12.99 19.45
C ASN A 349 -12.30 -12.98 18.05
N GLY A 350 -11.96 -11.80 17.51
CA GLY A 350 -11.40 -11.63 16.16
C GLY A 350 -12.42 -11.83 15.02
N LYS A 351 -13.65 -12.24 15.32
CA LYS A 351 -14.76 -12.28 14.38
C LYS A 351 -15.42 -10.88 14.35
N TYR A 352 -16.07 -10.55 13.24
CA TYR A 352 -16.78 -9.26 13.06
C TYR A 352 -15.85 -8.03 13.06
N THR A 353 -15.20 -7.82 11.92
CA THR A 353 -14.29 -6.69 11.66
C THR A 353 -14.99 -5.45 11.10
N ALA A 354 -16.33 -5.44 11.08
CA ALA A 354 -17.10 -4.30 10.60
C ALA A 354 -16.90 -3.08 11.51
N ILE A 355 -17.03 -1.88 10.95
CA ILE A 355 -16.84 -0.61 11.68
C ILE A 355 -17.75 -0.52 12.91
N LYS A 356 -18.98 -1.04 12.82
CA LYS A 356 -19.90 -1.10 13.98
C LYS A 356 -19.27 -1.83 15.18
N ASN A 357 -18.65 -2.98 14.96
CA ASN A 357 -18.03 -3.75 16.03
C ASN A 357 -16.74 -3.10 16.53
N VAL A 358 -16.04 -2.34 15.68
CA VAL A 358 -14.90 -1.52 16.12
C VAL A 358 -15.39 -0.42 17.05
N SER A 359 -16.47 0.29 16.71
CA SER A 359 -17.10 1.28 17.61
C SER A 359 -17.52 0.66 18.94
N GLU A 360 -18.22 -0.48 18.92
CA GLU A 360 -18.63 -1.19 20.15
C GLU A 360 -17.44 -1.54 21.05
N ARG A 361 -16.29 -1.93 20.48
CA ARG A 361 -15.06 -2.18 21.24
C ARG A 361 -14.46 -0.92 21.85
N VAL A 362 -14.49 0.20 21.11
CA VAL A 362 -13.99 1.49 21.60
C VAL A 362 -14.86 1.99 22.75
N ASP A 363 -16.18 1.96 22.59
CA ASP A 363 -17.14 2.36 23.64
C ASP A 363 -16.94 1.52 24.91
N PHE A 364 -16.67 0.21 24.76
CA PHE A 364 -16.35 -0.67 25.88
C PHE A 364 -15.03 -0.29 26.57
N PHE A 365 -13.98 0.03 25.81
CA PHE A 365 -12.71 0.51 26.39
C PHE A 365 -12.89 1.85 27.10
N GLU A 366 -13.68 2.77 26.54
CA GLU A 366 -14.03 4.03 27.19
C GLU A 366 -14.73 3.77 28.53
N HIS A 367 -15.74 2.89 28.57
CA HIS A 367 -16.41 2.55 29.82
C HIS A 367 -15.46 1.96 30.87
N GLU A 368 -14.65 0.98 30.50
CA GLU A 368 -13.80 0.24 31.45
C GLU A 368 -12.55 1.01 31.90
N LEU A 369 -12.02 1.91 31.06
CA LEU A 369 -10.71 2.53 31.27
C LEU A 369 -10.78 4.04 31.55
N LYS A 370 -11.87 4.76 31.24
CA LYS A 370 -11.97 6.22 31.39
C LYS A 370 -11.66 6.74 32.79
N GLY A 371 -12.09 6.04 33.85
CA GLY A 371 -11.77 6.41 35.24
C GLY A 371 -10.36 6.03 35.71
N SER A 372 -9.56 5.37 34.88
CA SER A 372 -8.24 4.87 35.24
C SER A 372 -7.10 5.77 34.77
N ILE A 373 -7.40 6.72 33.88
CA ILE A 373 -6.44 7.71 33.44
C ILE A 373 -6.55 8.92 34.37
N ILE A 374 -5.56 9.05 35.24
CA ILE A 374 -5.48 10.15 36.20
C ILE A 374 -4.55 11.18 35.57
N TYR A 375 -5.07 12.37 35.34
CA TYR A 375 -4.30 13.53 34.92
C TYR A 375 -4.09 14.38 36.19
N ASP A 376 -2.87 14.42 36.72
CA ASP A 376 -2.51 15.49 37.64
C ASP A 376 -2.32 16.77 36.80
N ARG A 377 -3.02 17.84 37.17
CA ARG A 377 -2.80 19.19 36.61
C ARG A 377 -1.52 19.80 37.16
#